data_AF-A0A957SSQ5-F1
#
_entry.id   AF-A0A957SSQ5-F1
#
_cell.length_a   1.000
_cell.length_b   1.000
_cell.length_c   1.000
_cell.angle_alpha   90.00
_cell.angle_beta   90.00
_cell.angle_gamma   90.00
#
_symmetry.space_group_name_H-M   'P 1'
#
loop_
_entity.id
_entity.type
_entity.pdbx_description
1 polymer ?
#
loop_
_entity_poly.entity_id
_entity_poly.type
_entity_poly.pdbx_seq_one_letter_code
_entity_poly.pdbx_strand_id
1 'polypeptide(L)'
;MQIIYNAPGTATNLTTYMVTEWRNPRASGNFTRRFYDGLGQMVQEQTAADAWNSGGTGSEVRVRYGYDEFGRQVRQSIPQSRIWGDFSLGVNWSSDPNTRTTYDAIDRVTNSYAPNGEQQSYGYAKRAWSITAKGRNGEADKLIHWEERDNL
;
A
#
# COMPACT_ATOMS: atom_id res chain seq x y z
N MET A 1 1.77 16.23 20.77
CA MET A 1 1.53 14.98 20.02
C MET A 1 1.08 13.91 21.01
N GLN A 2 0.09 13.09 20.68
CA GLN A 2 -0.33 11.95 21.50
C GLN A 2 -0.33 10.69 20.65
N ILE A 3 0.19 9.59 21.19
CA ILE A 3 0.15 8.26 20.58
C ILE A 3 -0.73 7.36 21.43
N ILE A 4 -1.58 6.57 20.78
CA ILE A 4 -2.46 5.59 21.41
C ILE A 4 -2.21 4.22 20.78
N TYR A 5 -2.00 3.21 21.61
CA TYR A 5 -1.79 1.81 21.20
C TYR A 5 -3.03 1.00 21.56
N ASN A 6 -3.51 0.20 20.62
CA ASN A 6 -4.69 -0.65 20.77
C ASN A 6 -4.34 -2.07 20.33
N ALA A 7 -4.67 -3.05 21.17
CA ALA A 7 -4.51 -4.46 20.87
C ALA A 7 -5.73 -4.98 20.06
N PRO A 8 -5.61 -6.13 19.38
CA PRO A 8 -6.76 -6.80 18.81
C PRO A 8 -7.89 -6.96 19.84
N GLY A 9 -9.13 -6.72 19.43
CA GLY A 9 -10.32 -6.87 20.28
C GLY A 9 -10.66 -5.66 21.17
N THR A 10 -9.83 -4.60 21.23
CA THR A 10 -10.17 -3.40 22.02
C THR A 10 -11.26 -2.53 21.37
N ALA A 11 -11.59 -2.77 20.11
CA ALA A 11 -12.68 -2.11 19.39
C ALA A 11 -13.36 -3.10 18.44
N THR A 12 -14.61 -2.82 18.08
CA THR A 12 -15.38 -3.64 17.14
C THR A 12 -14.63 -3.80 15.82
N ASN A 13 -14.49 -5.06 15.35
CA ASN A 13 -13.80 -5.44 14.12
C ASN A 13 -12.28 -5.12 14.07
N LEU A 14 -11.66 -4.74 15.18
CA LEU A 14 -10.20 -4.60 15.26
C LEU A 14 -9.56 -5.96 15.52
N THR A 15 -8.97 -6.56 14.48
CA THR A 15 -8.29 -7.87 14.58
C THR A 15 -6.76 -7.76 14.56
N THR A 16 -6.21 -6.55 14.56
CA THR A 16 -4.77 -6.25 14.48
C THR A 16 -4.33 -5.28 15.57
N TYR A 17 -3.01 -5.12 15.72
CA TYR A 17 -2.47 -4.04 16.54
C TYR A 17 -2.65 -2.71 15.82
N MET A 18 -3.06 -1.68 16.55
CA MET A 18 -3.32 -0.36 15.98
C MET A 18 -2.59 0.73 16.75
N VAL A 19 -1.85 1.56 16.03
CA VAL A 19 -1.17 2.75 16.55
C VAL A 19 -1.85 3.98 15.96
N THR A 20 -2.39 4.85 16.81
CA THR A 20 -2.97 6.13 16.40
C THR A 20 -2.11 7.28 16.90
N GLU A 21 -1.64 8.10 15.97
CA GLU A 21 -0.88 9.33 16.23
C GLU A 21 -1.78 10.54 16.00
N TRP A 22 -1.98 11.35 17.04
CA TRP A 22 -2.69 12.61 16.99
C TRP A 22 -1.71 13.78 17.01
N ARG A 23 -1.87 14.69 16.04
CA ARG A 23 -1.11 15.94 15.94
C ARG A 23 -2.04 17.13 16.24
N ASN A 24 -1.46 18.24 16.71
CA ASN A 24 -2.23 19.45 16.98
C ASN A 24 -2.36 20.30 15.70
N PRO A 25 -3.50 21.00 15.49
CA PRO A 25 -4.72 20.96 16.31
C PRO A 25 -5.53 19.68 16.09
N ARG A 26 -6.10 19.14 17.16
CA ARG A 26 -6.88 17.88 17.11
C ARG A 26 -8.24 18.03 16.45
N ALA A 27 -8.76 19.25 16.35
CA ALA A 27 -10.09 19.52 15.87
C ALA A 27 -10.27 19.36 14.35
N SER A 28 -9.18 19.22 13.57
CA SER A 28 -9.20 19.37 12.10
C SER A 28 -8.32 18.35 11.36
N GLY A 29 -8.58 17.06 11.54
CA GLY A 29 -8.13 16.05 10.58
C GLY A 29 -6.66 15.63 10.72
N ASN A 30 -6.03 15.92 11.84
CA ASN A 30 -4.60 15.71 11.98
C ASN A 30 -4.29 14.43 12.77
N PHE A 31 -4.64 13.28 12.19
CA PHE A 31 -4.25 11.97 12.71
C PHE A 31 -3.74 11.02 11.64
N THR A 32 -2.91 10.08 12.07
CA THR A 32 -2.54 8.90 11.29
C THR A 32 -2.74 7.66 12.15
N ARG A 33 -3.35 6.64 11.58
CA ARG A 33 -3.62 5.36 12.24
C ARG A 33 -3.04 4.24 11.40
N ARG A 34 -2.19 3.42 12.02
CA ARG A 34 -1.50 2.30 11.37
C ARG A 34 -1.91 1.01 12.02
N PHE A 35 -2.13 -0.01 11.20
CA PHE A 35 -2.55 -1.34 11.62
C PHE A 35 -1.46 -2.34 11.27
N TYR A 36 -1.13 -3.21 12.21
CA TYR A 36 -0.04 -4.18 12.09
C TYR A 36 -0.54 -5.60 12.33
N ASP A 37 -0.15 -6.52 11.46
CA ASP A 37 -0.43 -7.94 11.64
C ASP A 37 0.40 -8.57 12.77
N GLY A 38 0.24 -9.88 12.98
CA GLY A 38 0.97 -10.62 14.01
C GLY A 38 2.48 -10.73 13.78
N LEU A 39 2.96 -10.42 12.57
CA LEU A 39 4.38 -10.39 12.22
C LEU A 39 4.97 -8.96 12.30
N GLY A 40 4.15 -7.96 12.66
CA GLY A 40 4.55 -6.57 12.74
C GLY A 40 4.57 -5.84 11.39
N GLN A 41 3.97 -6.41 10.34
CA GLN A 41 3.87 -5.78 9.02
C GLN A 41 2.67 -4.83 8.98
N MET A 42 2.83 -3.65 8.38
CA MET A 42 1.75 -2.66 8.30
C MET A 42 0.74 -3.07 7.22
N VAL A 43 -0.45 -3.51 7.60
CA VAL A 43 -1.48 -3.98 6.66
C VAL A 43 -2.48 -2.90 6.24
N GLN A 44 -2.55 -1.80 6.99
CA GLN A 44 -3.42 -0.67 6.67
C GLN A 44 -2.88 0.63 7.28
N GLU A 45 -3.04 1.72 6.55
CA GLU A 45 -2.91 3.08 7.06
C GLU A 45 -4.24 3.83 6.84
N GLN A 46 -4.65 4.61 7.84
CA GLN A 46 -5.79 5.52 7.77
C GLN A 46 -5.35 6.92 8.19
N THR A 47 -5.69 7.91 7.39
CA THR A 47 -5.50 9.34 7.70
C THR A 47 -6.84 10.04 7.64
N ALA A 48 -6.94 11.22 8.24
CA ALA A 48 -8.13 12.02 8.04
C ALA A 48 -8.20 12.57 6.61
N ALA A 49 -9.41 12.71 6.06
CA ALA A 49 -9.65 13.51 4.87
C ALA A 49 -9.81 15.00 5.24
N ASP A 50 -9.75 15.89 4.26
CA ASP A 50 -9.79 17.35 4.47
C ASP A 50 -11.02 17.83 5.28
N ALA A 51 -12.17 17.16 5.12
CA ALA A 51 -13.41 17.51 5.81
C ALA A 51 -13.57 16.87 7.20
N TRP A 52 -12.55 16.18 7.70
CA TRP A 52 -12.62 15.49 8.99
C TRP A 52 -12.55 16.47 10.16
N ASN A 53 -13.38 16.25 11.18
CA ASN A 53 -13.28 16.95 12.46
C ASN A 53 -13.43 16.01 13.67
N SER A 54 -12.96 16.49 14.83
CA SER A 54 -12.96 15.73 16.08
C SER A 54 -14.35 15.46 16.67
N GLY A 55 -15.41 16.01 16.07
CA GLY A 55 -16.80 15.71 16.43
C GLY A 55 -17.30 14.38 15.87
N GLY A 56 -16.45 13.60 15.20
CA GLY A 56 -16.82 12.33 14.56
C GLY A 56 -17.54 12.52 13.23
N THR A 57 -17.39 13.70 12.60
CA THR A 57 -17.94 13.97 11.27
C THR A 57 -16.81 14.10 10.26
N GLY A 58 -17.02 13.52 9.07
CA GLY A 58 -16.04 13.45 7.98
C GLY A 58 -15.53 12.04 7.69
N SER A 59 -14.85 11.89 6.56
CA SER A 59 -14.27 10.62 6.11
C SER A 59 -12.80 10.48 6.51
N GLU A 60 -12.35 9.24 6.55
CA GLU A 60 -10.94 8.88 6.57
C GLU A 60 -10.50 8.47 5.16
N VAL A 61 -9.23 8.62 4.85
CA VAL A 61 -8.58 8.02 3.69
C VAL A 61 -7.85 6.78 4.16
N ARG A 62 -8.12 5.64 3.51
CA ARG A 62 -7.54 4.34 3.83
C ARG A 62 -6.65 3.86 2.69
N VAL A 63 -5.48 3.34 3.03
CA VAL A 63 -4.60 2.58 2.13
C VAL A 63 -4.32 1.23 2.78
N ARG A 64 -4.34 0.15 2.00
CA ARG A 64 -4.06 -1.21 2.47
C ARG A 64 -2.84 -1.78 1.79
N TYR A 65 -2.17 -2.69 2.49
CA TYR A 65 -0.95 -3.35 2.03
C TYR A 65 -1.10 -4.86 2.17
N GLY A 66 -0.57 -5.60 1.20
CA GLY A 66 -0.55 -7.05 1.19
C GLY A 66 0.86 -7.56 0.99
N TYR A 67 1.22 -8.59 1.74
CA TYR A 67 2.55 -9.19 1.76
C TYR A 67 2.48 -10.66 1.33
N ASP A 68 3.57 -11.17 0.76
CA ASP A 68 3.74 -12.60 0.54
C ASP A 68 4.29 -13.31 1.79
N GLU A 69 4.48 -14.63 1.68
CA GLU A 69 4.99 -15.48 2.77
C GLU A 69 6.41 -15.11 3.23
N PHE A 70 7.17 -14.39 2.39
CA PHE A 70 8.51 -13.90 2.71
C PHE A 70 8.48 -12.48 3.30
N GLY A 71 7.29 -11.89 3.49
CA GLY A 71 7.12 -10.54 4.04
C GLY A 71 7.41 -9.43 3.03
N ARG A 72 7.44 -9.72 1.73
CA ARG A 72 7.63 -8.71 0.68
C ARG A 72 6.28 -8.13 0.31
N GLN A 73 6.20 -6.81 0.19
CA GLN A 73 4.96 -6.15 -0.20
C GLN A 73 4.62 -6.48 -1.65
N VAL A 74 3.55 -7.24 -1.87
CA VAL A 74 3.08 -7.66 -3.21
C VAL A 74 1.86 -6.88 -3.66
N ARG A 75 1.16 -6.19 -2.76
CA ARG A 75 -0.04 -5.40 -3.09
C ARG A 75 -0.12 -4.11 -2.30
N GLN A 76 -0.61 -3.06 -2.94
CA GLN A 76 -1.00 -1.80 -2.29
C GLN A 76 -2.27 -1.26 -2.94
N SER A 77 -3.31 -1.01 -2.14
CA SER A 77 -4.55 -0.43 -2.67
C SER A 77 -4.35 1.03 -3.10
N ILE A 78 -5.24 1.53 -3.94
CA ILE A 78 -5.43 2.97 -4.06
C ILE A 78 -5.96 3.56 -2.73
N PRO A 79 -5.80 4.87 -2.49
CA PRO A 79 -6.51 5.56 -1.42
C PRO A 79 -8.02 5.44 -1.58
N GLN A 80 -8.72 5.01 -0.54
CA GLN A 80 -10.17 4.86 -0.52
C GLN A 80 -10.79 5.68 0.62
N SER A 81 -11.89 6.37 0.33
CA SER A 81 -12.67 7.06 1.37
C SER A 81 -13.41 6.05 2.25
N ARG A 82 -13.41 6.27 3.57
CA ARG A 82 -14.14 5.44 4.54
C ARG A 82 -14.81 6.29 5.60
N ILE A 83 -15.90 5.77 6.16
CA ILE A 83 -16.53 6.35 7.34
C ILE A 83 -15.60 6.27 8.56
N TRP A 84 -15.67 7.27 9.43
CA TRP A 84 -14.94 7.30 10.69
C TRP A 84 -15.27 6.09 11.57
N GLY A 85 -14.26 5.59 12.31
CA GLY A 85 -14.42 4.48 13.26
C GLY A 85 -14.52 3.10 12.61
N ASP A 86 -14.37 3.01 11.29
CA ASP A 86 -14.28 1.74 10.62
C ASP A 86 -12.85 1.19 10.69
N PHE A 87 -12.68 0.10 11.43
CA PHE A 87 -11.41 -0.62 11.59
C PHE A 87 -11.33 -1.92 10.78
N SER A 88 -12.30 -2.17 9.89
CA SER A 88 -12.35 -3.39 9.10
C SER A 88 -11.13 -3.53 8.20
N LEU A 89 -10.48 -4.70 8.28
CA LEU A 89 -9.30 -5.03 7.48
C LEU A 89 -9.64 -5.80 6.21
N GLY A 90 -10.91 -6.15 6.00
CA GLY A 90 -11.38 -6.86 4.82
C GLY A 90 -10.97 -6.10 3.57
N VAL A 91 -10.12 -6.73 2.76
CA VAL A 91 -9.72 -6.25 1.43
C VAL A 91 -10.08 -7.33 0.44
N ASN A 92 -10.75 -6.94 -0.63
CA ASN A 92 -10.98 -7.85 -1.73
C ASN A 92 -10.08 -7.44 -2.88
N TRP A 93 -8.87 -8.00 -2.89
CA TRP A 93 -7.88 -7.64 -3.89
C TRP A 93 -8.24 -8.03 -5.34
N SER A 94 -9.32 -8.78 -5.56
CA SER A 94 -9.83 -9.05 -6.91
C SER A 94 -10.72 -7.93 -7.45
N SER A 95 -11.36 -7.15 -6.56
CA SER A 95 -12.26 -6.05 -6.92
C SER A 95 -11.71 -4.67 -6.59
N ASP A 96 -10.87 -4.55 -5.56
CA ASP A 96 -10.26 -3.29 -5.15
C ASP A 96 -9.08 -2.96 -6.06
N PRO A 97 -9.06 -1.79 -6.76
CA PRO A 97 -7.91 -1.37 -7.55
C PRO A 97 -6.65 -1.29 -6.68
N ASN A 98 -5.58 -1.93 -7.16
CA ASN A 98 -4.33 -2.02 -6.43
C ASN A 98 -3.13 -2.07 -7.37
N THR A 99 -2.00 -1.61 -6.85
CA THR A 99 -0.70 -1.93 -7.43
C THR A 99 -0.34 -3.35 -7.00
N ARG A 100 0.13 -4.19 -7.94
CA ARG A 100 0.65 -5.53 -7.65
C ARG A 100 2.10 -5.64 -8.11
N THR A 101 2.94 -6.20 -7.26
CA THR A 101 4.38 -6.38 -7.54
C THR A 101 4.75 -7.86 -7.41
N THR A 102 5.54 -8.36 -8.34
CA THR A 102 6.12 -9.71 -8.28
C THR A 102 7.63 -9.63 -8.15
N TYR A 103 8.22 -10.61 -7.49
CA TYR A 103 9.66 -10.66 -7.23
C TYR A 103 10.26 -11.96 -7.80
N ASP A 104 11.55 -11.95 -8.09
CA ASP A 104 12.31 -13.17 -8.35
C ASP A 104 12.75 -13.86 -7.03
N ALA A 105 13.54 -14.92 -7.16
CA ALA A 105 14.03 -15.71 -6.02
C ALA A 105 15.06 -14.98 -5.15
N ILE A 106 15.54 -13.80 -5.57
CA ILE A 106 16.51 -12.99 -4.83
C ILE A 106 15.98 -11.57 -4.57
N ASP A 107 14.66 -11.44 -4.46
CA ASP A 107 13.94 -10.24 -4.02
C ASP A 107 14.02 -9.03 -4.95
N ARG A 108 14.29 -9.25 -6.24
CA ARG A 108 14.22 -8.17 -7.25
C ARG A 108 12.85 -8.15 -7.89
N VAL A 109 12.30 -6.96 -8.12
CA VAL A 109 11.00 -6.78 -8.80
C VAL A 109 11.09 -7.31 -10.22
N THR A 110 10.21 -8.20 -10.63
CA THR A 110 10.13 -8.73 -12.01
C THR A 110 8.98 -8.12 -12.79
N ASN A 111 7.87 -7.80 -12.13
CA ASN A 111 6.75 -7.08 -12.72
C ASN A 111 6.10 -6.15 -11.70
N SER A 112 5.56 -5.05 -12.22
CA SER A 112 4.66 -4.17 -11.50
C SER A 112 3.40 -3.95 -12.35
N TYR A 113 2.24 -4.06 -11.72
CA TYR A 113 0.94 -3.80 -12.32
C TYR A 113 0.33 -2.62 -11.58
N ALA A 114 0.02 -1.54 -12.28
CA ALA A 114 -0.65 -0.38 -11.70
C ALA A 114 -2.17 -0.63 -11.59
N PRO A 115 -2.89 0.12 -10.72
CA PRO A 115 -4.34 -0.03 -10.56
C PRO A 115 -5.16 0.20 -11.83
N ASN A 116 -4.62 0.94 -12.80
CA ASN A 116 -5.22 1.20 -14.10
C ASN A 116 -4.95 0.08 -15.14
N GLY A 117 -4.30 -1.00 -14.73
CA GLY A 117 -3.96 -2.15 -15.57
C GLY A 117 -2.67 -2.00 -16.39
N GLU A 118 -1.93 -0.90 -16.26
CA GLU A 118 -0.61 -0.77 -16.90
C GLU A 118 0.38 -1.72 -16.24
N GLN A 119 1.23 -2.36 -17.06
CA GLN A 119 2.24 -3.28 -16.57
C GLN A 119 3.63 -2.81 -16.98
N GLN A 120 4.56 -2.92 -16.04
CA GLN A 120 5.99 -2.83 -16.29
C GLN A 120 6.65 -4.17 -15.99
N SER A 121 7.57 -4.60 -16.84
CA SER A 121 8.42 -5.77 -16.63
C SER A 121 9.87 -5.33 -16.49
N TYR A 122 10.58 -6.03 -15.62
CA TYR A 122 11.96 -5.73 -15.25
C TYR A 122 12.84 -6.91 -15.68
N GLY A 123 13.81 -6.63 -16.54
CA GLY A 123 14.77 -7.62 -17.02
C GLY A 123 16.10 -7.49 -16.28
N TYR A 124 16.69 -8.61 -15.88
CA TYR A 124 18.02 -8.65 -15.27
C TYR A 124 18.89 -9.69 -15.95
N ALA A 125 20.04 -9.27 -16.44
CA ALA A 125 21.02 -10.12 -17.11
C ALA A 125 22.44 -9.73 -16.65
N LYS A 126 22.97 -10.43 -15.65
CA LYS A 126 24.27 -10.13 -15.02
C LYS A 126 24.35 -8.67 -14.56
N ARG A 127 25.03 -7.81 -15.32
CA ARG A 127 25.26 -6.38 -15.05
C ARG A 127 24.36 -5.46 -15.86
N ALA A 128 23.55 -6.02 -16.75
CA ALA A 128 22.55 -5.31 -17.51
C ALA A 128 21.18 -5.44 -16.84
N TRP A 129 20.39 -4.39 -16.93
CA TRP A 129 19.01 -4.38 -16.49
C TRP A 129 18.15 -3.48 -17.37
N SER A 130 16.85 -3.76 -17.40
CA SER A 130 15.90 -3.00 -18.23
C SER A 130 14.53 -2.88 -17.58
N ILE A 131 13.79 -1.86 -18.01
CA ILE A 131 12.37 -1.69 -17.71
C ILE A 131 11.62 -1.57 -19.03
N THR A 132 10.62 -2.42 -19.20
CA THR A 132 9.74 -2.44 -20.37
C THR A 132 8.31 -2.21 -19.94
N ALA A 133 7.65 -1.17 -20.46
CA ALA A 133 6.20 -1.01 -20.34
C ALA A 133 5.52 -1.98 -21.32
N LYS A 134 4.57 -2.77 -20.83
CA LYS A 134 3.84 -3.74 -21.64
C LYS A 134 2.68 -3.08 -22.38
N GLY A 135 2.59 -3.34 -23.66
CA GLY A 135 1.49 -2.85 -24.49
C GLY A 135 0.15 -3.45 -24.08
N ARG A 136 -0.94 -2.71 -24.30
CA ARG A 136 -2.32 -3.18 -24.08
C ARG A 136 -3.04 -3.32 -25.42
N ASN A 137 -3.98 -4.26 -25.52
CA ASN A 137 -4.89 -4.37 -26.67
C ASN A 137 -4.18 -4.40 -28.05
N GLY A 138 -3.06 -5.12 -28.14
CA GLY A 138 -2.28 -5.24 -29.39
C GLY A 138 -1.26 -4.14 -29.62
N GLU A 139 -1.13 -3.18 -28.70
CA GLU A 139 0.01 -2.26 -28.70
C GLU A 139 1.33 -3.01 -28.46
N ALA A 140 2.41 -2.51 -29.07
CA ALA A 140 3.74 -3.03 -28.86
C ALA A 140 4.29 -2.63 -27.48
N ASP A 141 5.14 -3.49 -26.92
CA ASP A 141 5.94 -3.19 -25.74
C ASP A 141 6.89 -2.01 -26.00
N LYS A 142 7.12 -1.19 -24.96
CA LYS A 142 8.00 -0.03 -25.03
C LYS A 142 9.13 -0.16 -24.03
N LEU A 143 10.37 -0.14 -24.49
CA LEU A 143 11.55 -0.02 -23.63
C LEU A 143 11.54 1.38 -22.99
N ILE A 144 11.47 1.43 -21.67
CA ILE A 144 11.48 2.67 -20.90
C ILE A 144 12.91 3.01 -20.46
N HIS A 145 13.67 1.98 -20.08
CA HIS A 145 15.02 2.15 -19.60
C HIS A 145 15.87 0.90 -19.85
N TRP A 146 17.15 1.11 -20.12
CA TRP A 146 18.16 0.07 -20.16
C TRP A 146 19.48 0.66 -19.67
N GLU A 147 20.20 -0.11 -18.86
CA GLU A 147 21.54 0.23 -18.38
C GLU A 147 22.38 -1.05 -18.28
N GLU A 148 23.67 -0.94 -18.57
CA GLU A 148 24.68 -1.94 -18.28
C GLU A 148 25.87 -1.28 -17.58
N ARG A 149 26.32 -1.86 -16.47
CA ARG A 149 27.56 -1.43 -15.82
C ARG A 149 28.76 -2.17 -16.39
N ASP A 150 29.55 -1.46 -17.18
CA ASP A 150 30.90 -1.90 -17.53
C ASP A 150 31.90 -1.41 -16.47
N ASN A 151 32.82 -2.26 -16.03
CA ASN A 151 33.82 -1.92 -14.99
C ASN A 151 35.14 -1.48 -15.63
N LEU A 152 35.09 -0.63 -16.67
CA LEU A 152 36.26 0.00 -17.27
C LEU A 152 36.50 1.38 -16.66
#